data_AF-A0A953XWZ4-F1
#
_entry.id   AF-A0A953XWZ4-F1
#
_cell.length_a   1.000
_cell.length_b   1.000
_cell.length_c   1.000
_cell.angle_alpha   90.00
_cell.angle_beta   90.00
_cell.angle_gamma   90.00
#
_symmetry.space_group_name_H-M   'P 1'
#
loop_
_entity.id
_entity.type
_entity.pdbx_description
1 polymer ?
#
loop_
_entity_poly.entity_id
_entity_poly.type
_entity_poly.pdbx_seq_one_letter_code
_entity_poly.pdbx_strand_id
1 'polypeptide(L)'
;MWIGLIFVFSAAFAREYDAEYIPRRPWVLLVPLGASLVSSFLLWVVLWFVANLSSRKRPPFWANYRAFLGLFWLTAPLAWLYAIPVERFLEPGPAVYANYALLGVVAAWRVFLMIRVAQVFTGRTGFTAATVVLLFGDAALLLALMASPWPVIEIMSGARRSEVQAAHLDVIGTGFCWAVLGLPLLMILAMTGMIAAEKQRRSDGRVFAPLTKPSFLSPATRSLWVLTFFSLLVWTAVLPFTQPPLVDQPGQYDLAAAYADQRREWWTERTSDASSAVVIRQDRTLRIRNRHGEMRVFAASIQWRKLSWKGQVYEFKTNFEDGTSPMLLFPASDQSVSLPLESLTYREGRRDFATTEELLAWVKSRPGVRLRYTSEGLACDWESSTDGRSVAVEVWQLTVQGREPEDLSGADDADIDMLR
;
A
#
# COMPACT_ATOMS: atom_id res chain seq x y z
N MET A 1 -20.49 20.54 -15.30
CA MET A 1 -19.79 20.44 -14.01
C MET A 1 -20.41 19.36 -13.13
N TRP A 2 -21.67 19.49 -12.72
CA TRP A 2 -22.37 18.50 -11.88
C TRP A 2 -22.31 17.07 -12.42
N ILE A 3 -22.58 16.88 -13.71
CA ILE A 3 -22.46 15.55 -14.36
C ILE A 3 -21.05 14.97 -14.22
N GLY A 4 -20.01 15.80 -14.45
CA GLY A 4 -18.62 15.37 -14.26
C GLY A 4 -18.33 15.00 -12.81
N LEU A 5 -18.83 15.77 -11.84
CA LEU A 5 -18.68 15.47 -10.42
C LEU A 5 -19.29 14.11 -10.06
N ILE A 6 -20.48 13.81 -10.58
CA ILE A 6 -21.14 12.51 -10.40
C ILE A 6 -20.28 11.38 -10.99
N PHE A 7 -19.72 11.58 -12.18
CA PHE A 7 -18.83 10.58 -12.78
C PHE A 7 -17.54 10.37 -11.98
N VAL A 8 -16.98 11.42 -11.38
CA VAL A 8 -15.80 11.27 -10.49
C VAL A 8 -16.15 10.48 -9.25
N PHE A 9 -17.29 10.74 -8.60
CA PHE A 9 -17.73 9.95 -7.45
C PHE A 9 -18.01 8.49 -7.83
N SER A 10 -18.65 8.26 -8.98
CA SER A 10 -18.91 6.91 -9.49
C SER A 10 -17.60 6.17 -9.80
N ALA A 11 -16.62 6.85 -10.41
CA ALA A 11 -15.29 6.30 -10.65
C ALA A 11 -14.51 6.04 -9.35
N ALA A 12 -14.63 6.93 -8.35
CA ALA A 12 -14.04 6.73 -7.03
C ALA A 12 -14.63 5.49 -6.35
N PHE A 13 -15.95 5.32 -6.44
CA PHE A 13 -16.62 4.13 -5.94
C PHE A 13 -16.12 2.87 -6.64
N ALA A 14 -16.08 2.88 -7.98
CA ALA A 14 -15.59 1.77 -8.78
C ALA A 14 -14.11 1.41 -8.51
N ARG A 15 -13.31 2.33 -7.97
CA ARG A 15 -11.89 2.08 -7.65
C ARG A 15 -11.66 1.58 -6.22
N GLU A 16 -12.50 2.01 -5.27
CA GLU A 16 -12.26 1.78 -3.84
C GLU A 16 -13.20 0.71 -3.25
N TYR A 17 -14.13 0.16 -4.04
CA TYR A 17 -15.14 -0.78 -3.53
C TYR A 17 -14.57 -2.13 -3.09
N ASP A 18 -13.43 -2.54 -3.66
CA ASP A 18 -12.71 -3.77 -3.35
C ASP A 18 -11.59 -3.54 -2.34
N ALA A 19 -10.96 -2.35 -2.36
CA ALA A 19 -9.84 -2.00 -1.49
C ALA A 19 -10.25 -1.64 -0.04
N GLU A 20 -11.37 -0.95 0.15
CA GLU A 20 -11.79 -0.50 1.49
C GLU A 20 -13.28 -0.70 1.76
N TYR A 21 -13.63 -1.02 3.01
CA TYR A 21 -15.02 -1.10 3.45
C TYR A 21 -15.63 0.31 3.58
N ILE A 22 -16.20 0.79 2.48
CA ILE A 22 -16.73 2.15 2.31
C ILE A 22 -17.64 2.62 3.46
N PRO A 23 -18.60 1.81 4.00
CA PRO A 23 -19.48 2.27 5.07
C PRO A 23 -18.74 2.72 6.34
N ARG A 24 -17.56 2.17 6.62
CA ARG A 24 -16.75 2.51 7.79
C ARG A 24 -15.84 3.72 7.55
N ARG A 25 -15.42 3.95 6.30
CA ARG A 25 -14.50 5.04 5.92
C ARG A 25 -15.01 5.83 4.70
N PRO A 26 -16.16 6.50 4.79
CA PRO A 26 -16.77 7.17 3.64
C PRO A 26 -15.90 8.29 3.05
N TRP A 27 -14.95 8.85 3.83
CA TRP A 27 -14.04 9.89 3.37
C TRP A 27 -13.04 9.42 2.32
N VAL A 28 -12.80 8.11 2.18
CA VAL A 28 -11.88 7.56 1.16
C VAL A 28 -12.36 7.92 -0.25
N LEU A 29 -13.67 8.01 -0.46
CA LEU A 29 -14.27 8.48 -1.72
C LEU A 29 -13.92 9.94 -2.06
N LEU A 30 -13.50 10.75 -1.08
CA LEU A 30 -13.06 12.13 -1.30
C LEU A 30 -11.60 12.20 -1.79
N VAL A 31 -10.79 11.15 -1.61
CA VAL A 31 -9.37 11.15 -2.00
C VAL A 31 -9.22 11.27 -3.53
N PRO A 32 -9.89 10.44 -4.37
CA PRO A 32 -9.82 10.61 -5.82
C PRO A 32 -10.38 11.96 -6.30
N LEU A 33 -11.41 12.48 -5.62
CA LEU A 33 -11.96 13.79 -5.92
C LEU A 33 -10.93 14.90 -5.66
N GLY A 34 -10.29 14.89 -4.48
CA GLY A 34 -9.24 15.83 -4.11
C GLY A 34 -8.05 15.77 -5.08
N ALA A 35 -7.58 14.56 -5.39
CA ALA A 35 -6.51 14.35 -6.37
C ALA A 35 -6.91 14.88 -7.76
N SER A 36 -8.16 14.70 -8.19
CA SER A 36 -8.67 15.23 -9.46
C SER A 36 -8.72 16.76 -9.49
N LEU A 37 -9.08 17.40 -8.36
CA LEU A 37 -9.13 18.85 -8.23
C LEU A 37 -7.72 19.45 -8.28
N VAL A 38 -6.77 18.89 -7.54
CA VAL A 38 -5.37 19.35 -7.53
C VAL A 38 -4.75 19.17 -8.91
N SER A 39 -4.86 17.98 -9.51
CA SER A 39 -4.27 17.70 -10.83
C SER A 39 -4.88 18.56 -11.94
N SER A 40 -6.20 18.73 -11.97
CA SER A 40 -6.84 19.60 -12.97
C SER A 40 -6.49 21.08 -12.77
N PHE A 41 -6.38 21.54 -11.51
CA PHE A 41 -5.95 22.91 -11.23
C PHE A 41 -4.52 23.16 -11.71
N LEU A 42 -3.58 22.28 -11.39
CA LEU A 42 -2.18 22.41 -11.80
C LEU A 42 -2.03 22.37 -13.33
N LEU A 43 -2.68 21.41 -14.00
CA LEU A 43 -2.68 21.34 -15.47
C LEU A 43 -3.30 22.59 -16.09
N TRP A 44 -4.39 23.11 -15.51
CA TRP A 44 -5.00 24.34 -15.98
C TRP A 44 -4.08 25.55 -15.83
N VAL A 45 -3.35 25.67 -14.72
CA VAL A 45 -2.36 26.76 -14.53
C VAL A 45 -1.30 26.70 -15.62
N VAL A 46 -0.78 25.52 -15.96
CA VAL A 46 0.18 25.33 -17.06
C VAL A 46 -0.44 25.74 -18.39
N LEU A 47 -1.63 25.23 -18.73
CA LEU A 47 -2.31 25.56 -20.00
C LEU A 47 -2.65 27.05 -20.11
N TRP A 48 -3.09 27.67 -19.02
CA TRP A 48 -3.40 29.10 -18.97
C TRP A 48 -2.15 29.94 -19.14
N PHE A 49 -1.04 29.57 -18.49
CA PHE A 49 0.25 30.24 -18.68
C PHE A 49 0.71 30.14 -20.14
N VAL A 50 0.69 28.93 -20.70
CA VAL A 50 1.03 28.65 -22.10
C VAL A 50 0.15 29.45 -23.07
N ALA A 51 -1.15 29.55 -22.82
CA ALA A 51 -2.09 30.32 -23.64
C ALA A 51 -1.86 31.85 -23.54
N ASN A 52 -1.46 32.32 -22.35
CA ASN A 52 -1.24 33.74 -22.08
C ASN A 52 0.10 34.28 -22.55
N LEU A 53 1.15 33.46 -22.59
CA LEU A 53 2.45 33.87 -23.14
C LEU A 53 2.34 34.39 -24.57
N SER A 54 1.37 33.88 -25.33
CA SER A 54 1.17 34.24 -26.74
C SER A 54 0.09 35.28 -27.00
N SER A 55 -0.79 35.61 -26.03
CA SER A 55 -2.07 36.28 -26.34
C SER A 55 -2.16 37.70 -25.79
N ARG A 56 -2.48 38.67 -26.67
CA ARG A 56 -2.71 40.10 -26.29
C ARG A 56 -3.94 40.31 -25.39
N LYS A 57 -4.94 39.42 -25.47
CA LYS A 57 -6.14 39.46 -24.61
C LYS A 57 -6.16 38.22 -23.74
N ARG A 58 -6.11 38.41 -22.42
CA ARG A 58 -6.14 37.31 -21.44
C ARG A 58 -7.58 36.85 -21.22
N PRO A 59 -7.90 35.57 -21.42
CA PRO A 59 -9.22 35.07 -21.07
C PRO A 59 -9.41 35.04 -19.54
N PRO A 60 -10.66 35.12 -19.05
CA PRO A 60 -10.95 35.03 -17.62
C PRO A 60 -10.54 33.65 -17.08
N PHE A 61 -9.63 33.64 -16.09
CA PHE A 61 -9.06 32.42 -15.52
C PHE A 61 -10.13 31.45 -14.98
N TRP A 62 -10.98 31.93 -14.07
CA TRP A 62 -11.94 31.09 -13.36
C TRP A 62 -13.09 30.58 -14.23
N ALA A 63 -13.59 31.40 -15.17
CA ALA A 63 -14.66 30.97 -16.07
C ALA A 63 -14.20 29.81 -16.96
N ASN A 64 -12.98 29.91 -17.49
CA ASN A 64 -12.41 28.85 -18.31
C ASN A 64 -11.97 27.63 -17.48
N TYR A 65 -11.47 27.84 -16.26
CA TYR A 65 -11.16 26.74 -15.34
C TYR A 65 -12.39 25.87 -15.08
N ARG A 66 -13.57 26.47 -14.85
CA ARG A 66 -14.81 25.70 -14.62
C ARG A 66 -15.23 24.87 -15.84
N ALA A 67 -15.04 25.40 -17.04
CA ALA A 67 -15.29 24.66 -18.29
C ALA A 67 -14.28 23.52 -18.46
N PHE A 68 -12.99 23.80 -18.22
CA PHE A 68 -11.91 22.83 -18.25
C PHE A 68 -12.14 21.70 -17.23
N LEU A 69 -12.46 22.03 -15.99
CA LEU A 69 -12.77 21.08 -14.92
C LEU A 69 -13.95 20.17 -15.30
N GLY A 70 -14.99 20.75 -15.92
CA GLY A 70 -16.10 19.97 -16.45
C GLY A 70 -15.66 18.93 -17.48
N LEU A 71 -14.83 19.32 -18.45
CA LEU A 71 -14.29 18.41 -19.47
C LEU A 71 -13.30 17.40 -18.89
N PHE A 72 -12.49 17.81 -17.92
CA PHE A 72 -11.58 16.94 -17.19
C PHE A 72 -12.34 15.82 -16.48
N TRP A 73 -13.40 16.16 -15.74
CA TRP A 73 -14.22 15.18 -15.04
C TRP A 73 -15.10 14.32 -15.96
N LEU A 74 -15.45 14.80 -17.15
CA LEU A 74 -16.12 13.96 -18.15
C LEU A 74 -15.25 12.81 -18.68
N THR A 75 -13.95 12.79 -18.36
CA THR A 75 -13.05 11.65 -18.66
C THR A 75 -13.04 10.56 -17.58
N ALA A 76 -13.65 10.83 -16.41
CA ALA A 76 -13.71 9.88 -15.29
C ALA A 76 -14.41 8.54 -15.59
N PRO A 77 -15.47 8.45 -16.44
CA PRO A 77 -16.16 7.19 -16.73
C PRO A 77 -15.25 6.04 -17.16
N LEU A 78 -14.09 6.31 -17.78
CA LEU A 78 -13.22 5.22 -18.20
C LEU A 78 -12.54 4.50 -17.02
N ALA A 79 -12.42 5.16 -15.86
CA ALA A 79 -11.90 4.53 -14.65
C ALA A 79 -12.80 3.40 -14.14
N TRP A 80 -14.02 3.26 -14.66
CA TRP A 80 -14.87 2.11 -14.42
C TRP A 80 -14.27 0.78 -14.89
N LEU A 81 -13.36 0.82 -15.87
CA LEU A 81 -12.65 -0.39 -16.28
C LEU A 81 -11.87 -1.00 -15.11
N TYR A 82 -11.39 -0.19 -14.14
CA TYR A 82 -10.72 -0.71 -12.93
C TYR A 82 -11.59 -1.60 -12.06
N ALA A 83 -12.91 -1.47 -12.14
CA ALA A 83 -13.79 -2.30 -11.35
C ALA A 83 -13.97 -3.70 -11.93
N ILE A 84 -13.32 -4.05 -13.05
CA ILE A 84 -13.33 -5.40 -13.58
C ILE A 84 -12.41 -6.26 -12.69
N PRO A 85 -12.94 -7.25 -11.95
CA PRO A 85 -12.17 -8.03 -10.98
C PRO A 85 -11.36 -9.12 -11.69
N VAL A 86 -10.27 -8.73 -12.36
CA VAL A 86 -9.43 -9.66 -13.14
C VAL A 86 -8.81 -10.76 -12.27
N GLU A 87 -8.64 -10.50 -10.98
CA GLU A 87 -8.13 -11.43 -9.96
C GLU A 87 -9.06 -12.63 -9.75
N ARG A 88 -10.34 -12.51 -10.09
CA ARG A 88 -11.28 -13.64 -10.03
C ARG A 88 -11.16 -14.57 -11.22
N PHE A 89 -10.59 -14.09 -12.32
CA PHE A 89 -10.54 -14.82 -13.59
C PHE A 89 -9.13 -15.33 -13.92
N LEU A 90 -8.09 -14.78 -13.28
CA LEU A 90 -6.70 -15.05 -13.59
C LEU A 90 -5.93 -15.46 -12.33
N GLU A 91 -4.87 -16.25 -12.52
CA GLU A 91 -3.91 -16.56 -11.46
C GLU A 91 -3.19 -15.28 -10.95
N PRO A 92 -2.65 -15.28 -9.71
CA PRO A 92 -2.13 -14.06 -9.07
C PRO A 92 -1.08 -13.30 -9.90
N GLY A 93 -0.15 -14.02 -10.54
CA GLY A 93 0.88 -13.41 -11.39
C GLY A 93 0.27 -12.70 -12.61
N PRO A 94 -0.42 -13.42 -13.51
CA PRO A 94 -1.10 -12.81 -14.66
C PRO A 94 -2.13 -11.73 -14.31
N ALA A 95 -2.83 -11.84 -13.17
CA ALA A 95 -3.79 -10.84 -12.72
C ALA A 95 -3.14 -9.46 -12.50
N VAL A 96 -1.94 -9.42 -11.89
CA VAL A 96 -1.19 -8.19 -11.67
C VAL A 96 -0.83 -7.51 -12.99
N TYR A 97 -0.36 -8.27 -13.99
CA TYR A 97 -0.06 -7.73 -15.31
C TYR A 97 -1.33 -7.23 -16.04
N ALA A 98 -2.44 -7.95 -15.93
CA ALA A 98 -3.73 -7.53 -16.49
C ALA A 98 -4.20 -6.20 -15.87
N ASN A 99 -4.06 -6.04 -14.55
CA ASN A 99 -4.35 -4.80 -13.86
C ASN A 99 -3.49 -3.63 -14.34
N TYR A 100 -2.18 -3.84 -14.47
CA TYR A 100 -1.28 -2.80 -15.00
C TYR A 100 -1.57 -2.46 -16.46
N ALA A 101 -1.92 -3.44 -17.28
CA ALA A 101 -2.32 -3.20 -18.66
C ALA A 101 -3.61 -2.35 -18.72
N LEU A 102 -4.59 -2.65 -17.86
CA LEU A 102 -5.83 -1.88 -17.76
C LEU A 102 -5.59 -0.44 -17.30
N LEU A 103 -4.71 -0.26 -16.30
CA LEU A 103 -4.18 1.05 -15.87
C LEU A 103 -3.53 1.80 -17.04
N GLY A 104 -2.70 1.11 -17.83
CA GLY A 104 -2.07 1.66 -19.03
C GLY A 104 -3.09 2.14 -20.06
N VAL A 105 -4.11 1.32 -20.36
CA VAL A 105 -5.17 1.66 -21.33
C VAL A 105 -5.97 2.88 -20.87
N VAL A 106 -6.40 2.90 -19.60
CA VAL A 106 -7.17 4.00 -19.04
C VAL A 106 -6.34 5.29 -18.98
N ALA A 107 -5.07 5.19 -18.58
CA ALA A 107 -4.16 6.32 -18.57
C ALA A 107 -3.91 6.88 -19.97
N ALA A 108 -3.61 6.03 -20.96
CA ALA A 108 -3.38 6.42 -22.34
C ALA A 108 -4.58 7.16 -22.92
N TRP A 109 -5.78 6.60 -22.74
CA TRP A 109 -7.02 7.26 -23.19
C TRP A 109 -7.23 8.62 -22.53
N ARG A 110 -7.03 8.71 -21.21
CA ARG A 110 -7.17 9.97 -20.48
C ARG A 110 -6.20 11.02 -21.00
N VAL A 111 -4.96 10.63 -21.30
CA VAL A 111 -3.97 11.50 -21.93
C VAL A 111 -4.47 11.96 -23.31
N PHE A 112 -4.93 11.06 -24.19
CA PHE A 112 -5.47 11.46 -25.51
C PHE A 112 -6.62 12.46 -25.41
N LEU A 113 -7.57 12.25 -24.48
CA LEU A 113 -8.65 13.21 -24.25
C LEU A 113 -8.13 14.54 -23.71
N MET A 114 -7.17 14.54 -22.79
CA MET A 114 -6.56 15.77 -22.27
C MET A 114 -5.78 16.52 -23.34
N ILE A 115 -5.10 15.84 -24.25
CA ILE A 115 -4.45 16.44 -25.42
C ILE A 115 -5.50 17.14 -26.28
N ARG A 116 -6.64 16.49 -26.55
CA ARG A 116 -7.72 17.09 -27.32
C ARG A 116 -8.33 18.30 -26.62
N VAL A 117 -8.57 18.22 -25.31
CA VAL A 117 -9.05 19.35 -24.50
C VAL A 117 -8.05 20.51 -24.55
N ALA A 118 -6.77 20.25 -24.30
CA ALA A 118 -5.71 21.26 -24.38
C ALA A 118 -5.62 21.88 -25.78
N GLN A 119 -5.75 21.08 -26.84
CA GLN A 119 -5.78 21.55 -28.23
C GLN A 119 -6.94 22.52 -28.47
N VAL A 120 -8.15 22.18 -28.02
CA VAL A 120 -9.35 23.03 -28.17
C VAL A 120 -9.22 24.33 -27.37
N PHE A 121 -8.72 24.27 -26.14
CA PHE A 121 -8.57 25.46 -25.28
C PHE A 121 -7.46 26.40 -25.74
N THR A 122 -6.34 25.84 -26.21
CA THR A 122 -5.18 26.66 -26.62
C THR A 122 -5.25 27.07 -28.09
N GLY A 123 -6.08 26.41 -28.90
CA GLY A 123 -6.16 26.63 -30.35
C GLY A 123 -4.90 26.19 -31.11
N ARG A 124 -4.02 25.41 -30.47
CA ARG A 124 -2.72 25.01 -31.03
C ARG A 124 -2.81 23.70 -31.80
N THR A 125 -1.70 23.31 -32.45
CA THR A 125 -1.59 22.01 -33.10
C THR A 125 -1.70 20.89 -32.06
N GLY A 126 -2.18 19.72 -32.49
CA GLY A 126 -2.29 18.55 -31.62
C GLY A 126 -0.95 18.15 -31.02
N PHE A 127 0.15 18.30 -31.78
CA PHE A 127 1.51 18.01 -31.31
C PHE A 127 1.94 18.92 -30.15
N THR A 128 1.76 20.24 -30.27
CA THR A 128 2.12 21.17 -29.18
C THR A 128 1.28 20.92 -27.93
N ALA A 129 -0.02 20.64 -28.10
CA ALA A 129 -0.88 20.26 -26.99
C ALA A 129 -0.42 18.93 -26.35
N ALA A 130 -0.02 17.95 -27.16
CA ALA A 130 0.50 16.67 -26.71
C ALA A 130 1.77 16.84 -25.86
N THR A 131 2.74 17.60 -26.35
CA THR A 131 4.00 17.82 -25.61
C THR A 131 3.78 18.48 -24.26
N VAL A 132 2.84 19.43 -24.14
CA VAL A 132 2.55 20.10 -22.87
C VAL A 132 1.83 19.17 -21.88
N VAL A 133 0.85 18.41 -22.36
CA VAL A 133 0.10 17.47 -21.52
C VAL A 133 0.99 16.31 -21.06
N LEU A 134 1.82 15.75 -21.95
CA LEU A 134 2.78 14.70 -21.60
C LEU A 134 3.84 15.23 -20.62
N LEU A 135 4.38 16.44 -20.84
CA LEU A 135 5.32 17.05 -19.91
C LEU A 135 4.73 17.19 -18.50
N PHE A 136 3.45 17.61 -18.40
CA PHE A 136 2.74 17.66 -17.13
C PHE A 136 2.55 16.26 -16.53
N GLY A 137 2.15 15.28 -17.34
CA GLY A 137 1.95 13.89 -16.92
C GLY A 137 3.23 13.28 -16.35
N ASP A 138 4.36 13.43 -17.04
CA ASP A 138 5.66 12.93 -16.62
C ASP A 138 6.14 13.61 -15.32
N ALA A 139 5.96 14.93 -15.20
CA ALA A 139 6.30 15.64 -13.98
C ALA A 139 5.45 15.19 -12.78
N ALA A 140 4.15 14.98 -12.99
CA ALA A 140 3.25 14.47 -11.96
C ALA A 140 3.57 13.01 -11.58
N LEU A 141 3.90 12.17 -12.55
CA LEU A 141 4.35 10.79 -12.31
C LEU A 141 5.65 10.77 -11.51
N LEU A 142 6.65 11.56 -11.91
CA LEU A 142 7.92 11.64 -11.20
C LEU A 142 7.73 12.10 -9.75
N LEU A 143 6.90 13.13 -9.53
CA LEU A 143 6.56 13.60 -8.19
C LEU A 143 5.89 12.50 -7.36
N ALA A 144 4.93 11.78 -7.93
CA ALA A 144 4.24 10.68 -7.25
C ALA A 144 5.22 9.54 -6.90
N LEU A 145 6.13 9.20 -7.82
CA LEU A 145 7.17 8.21 -7.58
C LEU A 145 8.15 8.64 -6.49
N MET A 146 8.53 9.92 -6.44
CA MET A 146 9.41 10.45 -5.38
C MET A 146 8.72 10.51 -4.01
N ALA A 147 7.40 10.69 -3.98
CA ALA A 147 6.62 10.70 -2.74
C ALA A 147 6.29 9.29 -2.24
N SER A 148 6.35 8.27 -3.12
CA SER A 148 6.16 6.88 -2.75
C SER A 148 7.34 6.38 -1.92
N PRO A 149 7.14 5.60 -0.85
CA PRO A 149 8.24 4.96 -0.13
C PRO A 149 8.86 3.86 -1.01
N TRP A 150 10.10 4.06 -1.48
CA TRP A 150 10.81 3.06 -2.28
C TRP A 150 11.45 2.01 -1.37
N PRO A 151 11.26 0.70 -1.63
CA PRO A 151 11.91 -0.36 -0.88
C PRO A 151 13.36 -0.57 -1.36
N VAL A 152 14.21 0.47 -1.25
CA VAL A 152 15.62 0.43 -1.69
C VAL A 152 16.40 -0.70 -1.00
N ILE A 153 16.08 -0.96 0.27
CA ILE A 153 16.74 -1.98 1.10
C ILE A 153 16.49 -3.39 0.53
N GLU A 154 15.30 -3.66 0.00
CA GLU A 154 14.96 -4.97 -0.59
C GLU A 154 15.61 -5.19 -1.95
N ILE A 155 15.92 -4.11 -2.66
CA ILE A 155 16.64 -4.19 -3.93
C ILE A 155 18.11 -4.54 -3.69
N MET A 156 18.72 -3.96 -2.65
CA MET A 156 20.12 -4.15 -2.33
C MET A 156 20.40 -5.44 -1.54
N SER A 157 19.42 -6.01 -0.84
CA SER A 157 19.62 -7.20 0.01
C SER A 157 19.72 -8.53 -0.76
N GLY A 158 19.44 -8.55 -2.07
CA GLY A 158 19.45 -9.77 -2.88
C GLY A 158 18.42 -10.82 -2.44
N ALA A 159 17.43 -10.43 -1.62
CA ALA A 159 16.37 -11.31 -1.17
C ALA A 159 15.53 -11.80 -2.35
N ARG A 160 15.15 -13.09 -2.34
CA ARG A 160 14.22 -13.65 -3.34
C ARG A 160 12.90 -12.89 -3.23
N ARG A 161 12.51 -12.22 -4.30
CA ARG A 161 11.26 -11.47 -4.37
C ARG A 161 10.13 -12.42 -4.76
N SER A 162 8.93 -12.16 -4.23
CA SER A 162 7.73 -12.74 -4.82
C SER A 162 7.57 -12.21 -6.26
N GLU A 163 7.00 -13.02 -7.16
CA GLU A 163 6.78 -12.62 -8.56
C GLU A 163 5.98 -11.32 -8.67
N VAL A 164 5.01 -11.14 -7.76
CA VAL A 164 4.18 -9.92 -7.64
C VAL A 164 5.03 -8.69 -7.32
N GLN A 165 5.95 -8.80 -6.36
CA GLN A 165 6.81 -7.70 -5.96
C GLN A 165 7.85 -7.36 -7.03
N ALA A 166 8.33 -8.38 -7.76
CA ALA A 166 9.19 -8.17 -8.91
C ALA A 166 8.46 -7.38 -10.02
N ALA A 167 7.23 -7.76 -10.36
CA ALA A 167 6.41 -7.04 -11.34
C ALA A 167 6.14 -5.58 -10.92
N HIS A 168 5.81 -5.35 -9.65
CA HIS A 168 5.57 -4.01 -9.12
C HIS A 168 6.81 -3.10 -9.27
N LEU A 169 7.98 -3.61 -8.87
CA LEU A 169 9.24 -2.87 -8.97
C LEU A 169 9.68 -2.64 -10.41
N ASP A 170 9.41 -3.57 -11.31
CA ASP A 170 9.72 -3.43 -12.73
C ASP A 170 8.90 -2.29 -13.37
N VAL A 171 7.58 -2.23 -13.08
CA VAL A 171 6.70 -1.17 -13.56
C VAL A 171 7.13 0.20 -12.99
N ILE A 172 7.43 0.28 -11.69
CA ILE A 172 7.90 1.51 -11.05
C ILE A 172 9.24 1.96 -11.62
N GLY A 173 10.21 1.04 -11.72
CA GLY A 173 11.55 1.33 -12.22
C GLY A 173 11.51 1.79 -13.67
N THR A 174 10.74 1.09 -14.51
CA THR A 174 10.53 1.46 -15.92
C THR A 174 9.87 2.84 -16.03
N GLY A 175 8.80 3.09 -15.28
CA GLY A 175 8.12 4.39 -15.25
C GLY A 175 9.02 5.53 -14.79
N PHE A 176 9.85 5.31 -13.78
CA PHE A 176 10.83 6.28 -13.29
C PHE A 176 11.87 6.62 -14.36
N CYS A 177 12.48 5.61 -14.99
CA CYS A 177 13.45 5.80 -16.07
C CYS A 177 12.86 6.60 -17.23
N TRP A 178 11.65 6.25 -17.68
CA TRP A 178 10.95 7.00 -18.73
C TRP A 178 10.64 8.44 -18.33
N ALA A 179 10.20 8.68 -17.09
CA ALA A 179 9.92 10.04 -16.63
C ALA A 179 11.20 10.90 -16.55
N VAL A 180 12.30 10.35 -16.02
CA VAL A 180 13.57 11.09 -15.89
C VAL A 180 14.19 11.42 -17.25
N LEU A 181 14.17 10.46 -18.18
CA LEU A 181 14.74 10.65 -19.53
C LEU A 181 13.78 11.41 -20.45
N GLY A 182 12.48 11.20 -20.31
CA GLY A 182 11.42 11.81 -21.13
C GLY A 182 11.21 13.28 -20.82
N LEU A 183 11.28 13.70 -19.54
CA LEU A 183 11.03 15.07 -19.13
C LEU A 183 11.93 16.12 -19.84
N PRO A 184 13.27 16.00 -19.90
CA PRO A 184 14.09 16.98 -20.62
C PRO A 184 13.79 17.01 -22.13
N LEU A 185 13.52 15.86 -22.74
CA LEU A 185 13.13 15.76 -24.14
C LEU A 185 11.80 16.47 -24.40
N LEU A 186 10.77 16.17 -23.60
CA LEU A 186 9.46 16.79 -23.68
C LEU A 186 9.52 18.30 -23.39
N MET A 187 10.41 18.74 -22.50
CA MET A 187 10.63 20.16 -22.24
C MET A 187 11.16 20.87 -23.50
N ILE A 188 12.17 20.29 -24.17
CA ILE A 188 12.71 20.83 -25.43
C ILE A 188 11.63 20.85 -26.53
N LEU A 189 10.87 19.76 -26.68
CA LEU A 189 9.79 19.66 -27.66
C LEU A 189 8.64 20.64 -27.38
N ALA A 190 8.29 20.83 -26.11
CA ALA A 190 7.29 21.80 -25.70
C ALA A 190 7.77 23.22 -26.00
N MET A 191 8.99 23.58 -25.62
CA MET A 191 9.56 24.92 -25.90
C MET A 191 9.63 25.21 -27.40
N THR A 192 10.16 24.28 -28.20
CA THR A 192 10.27 24.44 -29.66
C THR A 192 8.88 24.51 -30.32
N GLY A 193 7.94 23.67 -29.89
CA GLY A 193 6.55 23.71 -30.34
C GLY A 193 5.85 25.03 -30.01
N MET A 194 6.13 25.62 -28.84
CA MET A 194 5.61 26.94 -28.47
C MET A 194 6.19 28.05 -29.35
N ILE A 195 7.49 28.03 -29.62
CA ILE A 195 8.16 29.02 -30.49
C ILE A 195 7.64 28.91 -31.93
N ALA A 196 7.50 27.69 -32.45
CA ALA A 196 6.99 27.45 -33.80
C ALA A 196 5.53 27.90 -33.94
N ALA A 197 4.68 27.60 -32.95
CA ALA A 197 3.28 28.02 -32.93
C ALA A 197 3.16 29.56 -32.89
N GLU A 198 4.04 30.25 -32.16
CA GLU A 198 4.08 31.72 -32.14
C GLU A 198 4.51 32.30 -33.49
N LYS A 199 5.50 31.71 -34.15
CA LYS A 199 5.94 32.12 -35.49
C LYS A 199 4.80 31.96 -36.51
N GLN A 200 4.13 30.81 -36.51
CA GLN A 200 3.01 30.56 -37.41
C GLN A 200 1.81 31.48 -37.13
N ARG A 201 1.56 31.80 -35.86
CA ARG A 201 0.54 32.78 -35.49
C ARG A 201 0.83 34.17 -36.06
N ARG A 202 2.10 34.60 -36.05
CA ARG A 202 2.52 35.88 -36.62
C ARG A 202 2.39 35.91 -38.14
N SER A 203 2.68 34.80 -38.84
CA SER A 203 2.54 34.73 -40.30
C SER A 203 1.09 34.74 -40.75
N ASP A 204 0.21 34.01 -40.05
CA ASP A 204 -1.16 33.81 -40.52
C ASP A 204 -2.05 35.04 -40.32
N GLY A 205 -1.62 36.04 -39.54
CA GLY A 205 -2.40 37.25 -39.21
C GLY A 205 -3.73 36.95 -38.49
N ARG A 206 -4.04 35.67 -38.25
CA ARG A 206 -5.24 35.21 -37.56
C ARG A 206 -5.08 35.52 -36.09
N VAL A 207 -5.69 36.62 -35.66
CA VAL A 207 -5.97 36.84 -34.25
C VAL A 207 -6.98 35.76 -33.85
N PHE A 208 -6.49 34.67 -33.24
CA PHE A 208 -7.36 33.69 -32.62
C PHE A 208 -8.32 34.46 -31.73
N ALA A 209 -9.61 34.45 -32.10
CA ALA A 209 -10.64 34.99 -31.23
C ALA A 209 -10.53 34.17 -29.95
N PRO A 210 -10.29 34.79 -28.79
CA PRO A 210 -10.54 34.08 -27.54
C PRO A 210 -11.94 33.48 -27.67
N LEU A 211 -12.20 32.31 -27.10
CA LEU A 211 -13.57 31.81 -26.93
C LEU A 211 -14.34 32.83 -26.07
N THR A 212 -14.76 33.95 -26.66
CA THR A 212 -15.19 35.18 -25.98
C THR A 212 -16.59 35.04 -25.44
N LYS A 213 -17.29 33.97 -25.79
CA LYS A 213 -18.38 33.41 -25.00
C LYS A 213 -18.24 31.89 -25.04
N PRO A 214 -18.21 31.18 -23.91
CA PRO A 214 -18.46 29.75 -23.90
C PRO A 214 -19.93 29.53 -24.31
N SER A 215 -20.22 29.58 -25.61
CA SER A 215 -21.47 29.09 -26.20
C SER A 215 -21.66 27.58 -25.95
N PHE A 216 -20.59 26.91 -25.50
CA PHE A 216 -20.58 25.52 -25.03
C PHE A 216 -21.34 25.27 -23.71
N LEU A 217 -21.79 26.32 -23.00
CA LEU A 217 -22.74 26.15 -21.91
C LEU A 217 -24.18 26.03 -22.44
N SER A 218 -24.40 25.26 -23.50
CA SER A 218 -25.75 24.75 -23.73
C SER A 218 -26.14 23.96 -22.48
N PRO A 219 -27.38 24.10 -21.96
CA PRO A 219 -27.84 23.26 -20.87
C PRO A 219 -27.54 21.80 -21.23
N ALA A 220 -26.99 21.04 -20.27
CA ALA A 220 -26.59 19.67 -20.50
C ALA A 220 -27.73 18.93 -21.20
N THR A 221 -27.44 18.36 -22.37
CA THR A 221 -28.46 17.68 -23.16
C THR A 221 -29.11 16.61 -22.30
N ARG A 222 -30.43 16.43 -22.41
CA ARG A 222 -31.16 15.39 -21.66
C ARG A 222 -30.49 14.01 -21.83
N SER A 223 -29.89 13.75 -23.00
CA SER A 223 -29.11 12.55 -23.28
C SER A 223 -27.92 12.33 -22.33
N LEU A 224 -27.18 13.37 -21.96
CA LEU A 224 -26.06 13.24 -21.02
C LEU A 224 -26.54 12.88 -19.63
N TRP A 225 -27.64 13.48 -19.17
CA TRP A 225 -28.25 13.11 -17.89
C TRP A 225 -28.76 11.68 -17.89
N VAL A 226 -29.46 11.25 -18.95
CA VAL A 226 -29.92 9.86 -19.11
C VAL A 226 -28.73 8.90 -19.08
N LEU A 227 -27.65 9.22 -19.80
CA LEU A 227 -26.42 8.41 -19.78
C LEU A 227 -25.81 8.33 -18.38
N THR A 228 -25.73 9.44 -17.65
CA THR A 228 -25.20 9.47 -16.28
C THR A 228 -26.04 8.63 -15.34
N PHE A 229 -27.37 8.80 -15.35
CA PHE A 229 -28.26 8.01 -14.50
C PHE A 229 -28.25 6.53 -14.84
N PHE A 230 -28.31 6.20 -16.13
CA PHE A 230 -28.22 4.82 -16.59
C PHE A 230 -26.92 4.17 -16.15
N SER A 231 -25.80 4.88 -16.28
CA SER A 231 -24.52 4.33 -15.87
C SER A 231 -24.37 4.16 -14.36
N LEU A 232 -24.92 5.08 -13.56
CA LEU A 232 -24.99 4.89 -12.11
C LEU A 232 -25.81 3.65 -11.77
N LEU A 233 -26.96 3.47 -12.41
CA LEU A 233 -27.85 2.33 -12.18
C LEU A 233 -27.18 1.00 -12.53
N VAL A 234 -26.46 0.94 -13.66
CA VAL A 234 -25.67 -0.25 -14.03
C VAL A 234 -24.63 -0.56 -12.95
N TRP A 235 -23.87 0.43 -12.48
CA TRP A 235 -22.89 0.21 -11.42
C TRP A 235 -23.54 -0.22 -10.11
N THR A 236 -24.61 0.44 -9.67
CA THR A 236 -25.37 0.02 -8.47
C THR A 236 -25.85 -1.43 -8.56
N ALA A 237 -26.24 -1.91 -9.75
CA ALA A 237 -26.65 -3.29 -9.95
C ALA A 237 -25.48 -4.29 -9.99
N VAL A 238 -24.30 -3.88 -10.47
CA VAL A 238 -23.10 -4.74 -10.59
C VAL A 238 -22.40 -4.93 -9.23
N LEU A 239 -22.41 -3.91 -8.37
CA LEU A 239 -21.65 -3.89 -7.12
C LEU A 239 -21.89 -5.07 -6.16
N PRO A 240 -23.12 -5.55 -5.93
CA PRO A 240 -23.35 -6.70 -5.05
C PRO A 240 -22.68 -7.99 -5.55
N PHE A 241 -22.41 -8.08 -6.85
CA PHE A 241 -21.78 -9.25 -7.46
C PHE A 241 -20.25 -9.12 -7.52
N THR A 242 -19.73 -7.90 -7.61
CA THR A 242 -18.28 -7.65 -7.72
C THR A 242 -17.60 -7.47 -6.38
N GLN A 243 -18.31 -7.08 -5.33
CA GLN A 243 -17.73 -7.09 -3.98
C GLN A 243 -17.24 -8.51 -3.68
N PRO A 244 -15.96 -8.71 -3.30
CA PRO A 244 -15.57 -9.98 -2.69
C PRO A 244 -16.60 -10.26 -1.60
N PRO A 245 -17.05 -11.52 -1.41
CA PRO A 245 -17.86 -11.83 -0.25
C PRO A 245 -17.13 -11.14 0.89
N LEU A 246 -17.84 -10.29 1.63
CA LEU A 246 -17.37 -9.92 2.95
C LEU A 246 -17.16 -11.28 3.58
N VAL A 247 -15.92 -11.74 3.58
CA VAL A 247 -15.42 -12.58 4.62
C VAL A 247 -15.48 -11.60 5.78
N ASP A 248 -16.71 -11.42 6.30
CA ASP A 248 -16.93 -11.34 7.70
C ASP A 248 -16.02 -12.47 8.19
N GLN A 249 -14.84 -12.11 8.64
CA GLN A 249 -14.32 -12.78 9.79
C GLN A 249 -15.04 -12.04 10.92
N PRO A 250 -16.30 -12.40 11.28
CA PRO A 250 -16.90 -11.93 12.51
C PRO A 250 -16.08 -12.60 13.61
N GLY A 251 -14.98 -11.94 13.95
CA GLY A 251 -13.85 -12.65 14.51
C GLY A 251 -12.54 -11.89 14.35
N GLN A 252 -12.06 -11.56 13.16
CA GLN A 252 -10.68 -11.06 13.07
C GLN A 252 -10.49 -9.69 13.73
N TYR A 253 -11.51 -8.84 13.73
CA TYR A 253 -11.42 -7.52 14.36
C TYR A 253 -12.03 -7.49 15.77
N ASP A 254 -13.14 -8.19 16.02
CA ASP A 254 -13.75 -8.28 17.36
C ASP A 254 -13.06 -9.32 18.27
N LEU A 255 -12.55 -10.44 17.75
CA LEU A 255 -11.62 -11.30 18.50
C LEU A 255 -10.27 -10.61 18.60
N ALA A 256 -9.74 -9.87 17.62
CA ALA A 256 -8.49 -9.13 17.88
C ALA A 256 -8.67 -8.01 18.92
N ALA A 257 -9.83 -7.35 19.00
CA ALA A 257 -10.12 -6.34 20.02
C ALA A 257 -10.47 -6.98 21.38
N ALA A 258 -11.34 -7.99 21.44
CA ALA A 258 -11.69 -8.71 22.67
C ALA A 258 -10.53 -9.58 23.18
N TYR A 259 -9.76 -10.24 22.31
CA TYR A 259 -8.46 -10.83 22.66
C TYR A 259 -7.38 -9.78 22.87
N ALA A 260 -7.50 -8.52 22.45
CA ALA A 260 -6.53 -7.49 22.86
C ALA A 260 -6.90 -6.88 24.21
N ASP A 261 -8.18 -6.82 24.57
CA ASP A 261 -8.70 -6.23 25.82
C ASP A 261 -8.69 -7.25 26.96
N GLN A 262 -9.21 -8.47 26.76
CA GLN A 262 -9.11 -9.57 27.73
C GLN A 262 -7.63 -9.99 27.95
N ARG A 263 -6.79 -9.84 26.93
CA ARG A 263 -5.34 -9.94 27.07
C ARG A 263 -4.78 -8.72 27.77
N ARG A 264 -5.11 -7.48 27.38
CA ARG A 264 -4.57 -6.27 28.02
C ARG A 264 -4.79 -6.32 29.52
N GLU A 265 -5.99 -6.66 30.00
CA GLU A 265 -6.26 -6.87 31.43
C GLU A 265 -5.32 -7.92 32.06
N TRP A 266 -5.12 -9.08 31.43
CA TRP A 266 -4.16 -10.10 31.89
C TRP A 266 -2.68 -9.68 31.77
N TRP A 267 -2.32 -8.76 30.87
CA TRP A 267 -0.94 -8.34 30.56
C TRP A 267 -0.48 -7.11 31.35
N THR A 268 -1.33 -6.08 31.51
CA THR A 268 -0.96 -4.88 32.27
C THR A 268 -0.70 -5.17 33.74
N GLU A 269 -1.28 -6.25 34.28
CA GLU A 269 -1.15 -6.58 35.70
C GLU A 269 0.07 -7.50 36.03
N ARG A 270 0.76 -8.11 35.04
CA ARG A 270 1.83 -9.12 35.30
C ARG A 270 3.16 -8.95 34.55
N THR A 271 3.28 -7.99 33.63
CA THR A 271 4.51 -7.79 32.82
C THR A 271 5.10 -6.37 32.86
N SER A 272 4.74 -5.53 33.82
CA SER A 272 5.29 -4.16 33.97
C SER A 272 6.82 -4.10 34.07
N ASP A 273 7.47 -5.21 34.46
CA ASP A 273 8.92 -5.26 34.73
C ASP A 273 9.72 -5.97 33.63
N ALA A 274 9.08 -6.41 32.54
CA ALA A 274 9.75 -7.07 31.42
C ALA A 274 10.19 -6.05 30.36
N SER A 275 11.46 -6.08 29.98
CA SER A 275 11.98 -5.24 28.88
C SER A 275 11.97 -6.03 27.56
N SER A 276 11.42 -5.43 26.50
CA SER A 276 11.55 -5.96 25.14
C SER A 276 13.01 -5.84 24.71
N ALA A 277 13.74 -6.95 24.75
CA ALA A 277 15.16 -7.02 24.44
C ALA A 277 15.43 -8.20 23.49
N VAL A 278 16.41 -8.02 22.60
CA VAL A 278 16.89 -9.09 21.72
C VAL A 278 17.67 -10.09 22.56
N VAL A 279 17.19 -11.34 22.59
CA VAL A 279 17.81 -12.49 23.26
C VAL A 279 18.68 -13.24 22.27
N ILE A 280 18.17 -13.50 21.06
CA ILE A 280 18.89 -14.24 20.02
C ILE A 280 19.72 -13.27 19.18
N ARG A 281 21.05 -13.35 19.31
CA ARG A 281 21.99 -12.50 18.55
C ARG A 281 22.05 -12.88 17.07
N GLN A 282 22.38 -11.90 16.22
CA GLN A 282 22.68 -12.09 14.81
C GLN A 282 23.89 -13.01 14.66
N ASP A 283 23.68 -14.24 14.19
CA ASP A 283 24.63 -15.38 14.06
C ASP A 283 24.22 -16.61 14.87
N ARG A 284 23.30 -16.50 15.83
CA ARG A 284 22.86 -17.65 16.63
C ARG A 284 21.57 -18.26 16.11
N THR A 285 21.51 -19.59 16.25
CA THR A 285 20.29 -20.37 16.04
C THR A 285 19.88 -20.98 17.37
N LEU A 286 18.71 -20.60 17.87
CA LEU A 286 18.10 -21.25 19.01
C LEU A 286 17.42 -22.53 18.54
N ARG A 287 17.87 -23.68 19.04
CA ARG A 287 17.23 -24.98 18.82
C ARG A 287 16.47 -25.37 20.08
N ILE A 288 15.18 -25.63 19.94
CA ILE A 288 14.26 -26.02 21.02
C ILE A 288 13.68 -27.39 20.71
N ARG A 289 13.79 -28.33 21.65
CA ARG A 289 13.18 -29.66 21.54
C ARG A 289 12.12 -29.86 22.62
N ASN A 290 10.95 -30.31 22.21
CA ASN A 290 9.90 -30.70 23.14
C ASN A 290 9.07 -31.86 22.59
N ARG A 291 7.97 -32.19 23.27
CA ARG A 291 7.05 -33.28 22.88
C ARG A 291 6.45 -33.12 21.48
N HIS A 292 6.46 -31.92 20.91
CA HIS A 292 5.91 -31.60 19.60
C HIS A 292 6.98 -31.64 18.47
N GLY A 293 8.25 -31.84 18.81
CA GLY A 293 9.36 -31.98 17.86
C GLY A 293 10.48 -30.97 18.09
N GLU A 294 11.28 -30.74 17.04
CA GLU A 294 12.35 -29.75 17.04
C GLU A 294 11.88 -28.47 16.32
N MET A 295 12.18 -27.32 16.91
CA MET A 295 12.00 -26.00 16.34
C MET A 295 13.35 -25.27 16.31
N ARG A 296 13.62 -24.54 15.23
CA ARG A 296 14.80 -23.68 15.14
C ARG A 296 14.40 -22.24 14.90
N VAL A 297 14.89 -21.32 15.72
CA VAL A 297 14.68 -19.88 15.56
C VAL A 297 16.01 -19.22 15.23
N PHE A 298 16.06 -18.51 14.11
CA PHE A 298 17.23 -17.80 13.60
C PHE A 298 16.99 -16.30 13.69
N ALA A 299 17.96 -15.54 14.18
CA ALA A 299 17.93 -14.08 14.11
C ALA A 299 18.60 -13.60 12.81
N ALA A 300 17.79 -13.25 11.81
CA ALA A 300 18.29 -12.69 10.55
C ALA A 300 18.75 -11.24 10.71
N SER A 301 18.08 -10.48 11.58
CA SER A 301 18.53 -9.16 12.03
C SER A 301 17.97 -8.83 13.41
N ILE A 302 18.20 -7.62 13.93
CA ILE A 302 17.58 -7.14 15.17
C ILE A 302 16.06 -7.36 15.14
N GLN A 303 15.39 -7.06 14.03
CA GLN A 303 13.92 -7.12 13.91
C GLN A 303 13.40 -8.33 13.14
N TRP A 304 14.26 -9.14 12.50
CA TRP A 304 13.80 -10.25 11.67
C TRP A 304 14.16 -11.60 12.26
N ARG A 305 13.21 -12.52 12.22
CA ARG A 305 13.35 -13.89 12.69
C ARG A 305 12.97 -14.86 11.59
N LYS A 306 13.65 -16.00 11.54
CA LYS A 306 13.23 -17.17 10.77
C LYS A 306 12.93 -18.31 11.73
N LEU A 307 11.84 -19.02 11.52
CA LEU A 307 11.44 -20.17 12.31
C LEU A 307 11.34 -21.38 11.41
N SER A 308 12.07 -22.44 11.72
CA SER A 308 11.95 -23.74 11.05
C SER A 308 11.13 -24.68 11.92
N TRP A 309 10.00 -25.13 11.39
CA TRP A 309 9.09 -26.05 12.05
C TRP A 309 8.49 -27.03 11.04
N LYS A 310 8.53 -28.32 11.35
CA LYS A 310 8.07 -29.42 10.46
C LYS A 310 8.67 -29.34 9.03
N GLY A 311 9.93 -28.91 8.92
CA GLY A 311 10.63 -28.79 7.65
C GLY A 311 10.26 -27.55 6.82
N GLN A 312 9.38 -26.69 7.32
CA GLN A 312 9.03 -25.41 6.69
C GLN A 312 9.70 -24.25 7.41
N VAL A 313 10.07 -23.22 6.65
CA VAL A 313 10.73 -22.01 7.16
C VAL A 313 9.77 -20.83 7.03
N TYR A 314 9.51 -20.17 8.15
CA TYR A 314 8.66 -18.99 8.28
C TYR A 314 9.55 -17.79 8.59
N GLU A 315 9.43 -16.70 7.84
CA GLU A 315 10.18 -15.46 8.09
C GLU A 315 9.22 -14.36 8.54
N PHE A 316 9.58 -13.66 9.61
CA PHE A 316 8.70 -12.65 10.21
C PHE A 316 9.47 -11.53 10.89
N LYS A 317 8.80 -10.38 11.00
CA LYS A 317 9.33 -9.18 11.64
C LYS A 317 8.76 -9.02 13.05
N THR A 318 9.63 -8.87 14.02
CA THR A 318 9.32 -8.58 15.43
C THR A 318 9.35 -7.08 15.67
N ASN A 319 8.26 -6.52 16.18
CA ASN A 319 8.20 -5.11 16.61
C ASN A 319 8.70 -5.01 18.06
N PHE A 320 9.91 -4.50 18.25
CA PHE A 320 10.52 -4.31 19.58
C PHE A 320 10.30 -2.90 20.17
N GLU A 321 9.69 -1.97 19.41
CA GLU A 321 9.76 -0.53 19.71
C GLU A 321 8.81 -0.02 20.82
N ASP A 322 7.76 -0.77 21.22
CA ASP A 322 6.70 -0.20 22.08
C ASP A 322 6.47 -0.91 23.44
N GLY A 323 7.33 -1.84 23.86
CA GLY A 323 7.10 -2.62 25.10
C GLY A 323 5.86 -3.54 25.06
N THR A 324 5.06 -3.47 24.00
CA THR A 324 4.05 -4.47 23.64
C THR A 324 4.75 -5.65 22.96
N SER A 325 4.48 -6.87 23.42
CA SER A 325 5.04 -8.09 22.82
C SER A 325 4.85 -8.10 21.30
N PRO A 326 5.84 -8.56 20.50
CA PRO A 326 5.74 -8.62 19.05
C PRO A 326 4.63 -9.59 18.62
N MET A 327 3.41 -9.09 18.47
CA MET A 327 2.30 -9.90 17.98
C MET A 327 2.29 -9.81 16.47
N LEU A 328 2.69 -10.89 15.79
CA LEU A 328 2.30 -11.10 14.41
C LEU A 328 0.86 -11.61 14.41
N LEU A 329 -0.09 -10.70 14.24
CA LEU A 329 -1.18 -11.06 13.35
C LEU A 329 -0.59 -10.98 11.95
N PHE A 330 -0.67 -12.05 11.17
CA PHE A 330 -0.73 -11.89 9.73
C PHE A 330 -1.88 -10.90 9.49
N PRO A 331 -1.68 -9.65 8.99
CA PRO A 331 -2.66 -9.23 8.02
C PRO A 331 -2.60 -10.33 6.97
N ALA A 332 -3.75 -10.91 6.61
CA ALA A 332 -3.84 -11.53 5.31
C ALA A 332 -3.50 -10.41 4.31
N SER A 333 -2.22 -10.16 4.05
CA SER A 333 -1.83 -9.58 2.79
C SER A 333 -2.32 -10.59 1.76
N ASP A 334 -3.03 -10.14 0.75
CA ASP A 334 -3.72 -10.87 -0.33
C ASP A 334 -2.92 -11.97 -1.07
N GLN A 335 -1.77 -12.40 -0.56
CA GLN A 335 -1.05 -13.56 -1.02
C GLN A 335 -1.55 -14.80 -0.31
N SER A 336 -2.47 -15.50 -0.98
CA SER A 336 -2.87 -16.88 -0.72
C SER A 336 -1.72 -17.87 -0.98
N VAL A 337 -0.57 -17.68 -0.34
CA VAL A 337 0.29 -18.83 -0.04
C VAL A 337 -0.45 -19.57 1.07
N SER A 338 -1.00 -20.74 0.77
CA SER A 338 -1.54 -21.65 1.77
C SER A 338 -0.39 -22.15 2.64
N LEU A 339 0.16 -21.27 3.48
CA LEU A 339 1.01 -21.70 4.57
C LEU A 339 0.10 -22.54 5.48
N PRO A 340 0.51 -23.75 5.87
CA PRO A 340 -0.30 -24.58 6.78
C PRO A 340 -0.46 -23.95 8.16
N LEU A 341 0.25 -22.85 8.43
CA LEU A 341 0.18 -22.06 9.65
C LEU A 341 -0.74 -20.86 9.45
N GLU A 342 -1.91 -20.89 10.08
CA GLU A 342 -2.87 -19.78 10.15
C GLU A 342 -2.40 -18.68 11.13
N SER A 343 -1.68 -19.05 12.19
CA SER A 343 -1.19 -18.06 13.17
C SER A 343 0.17 -18.40 13.78
N LEU A 344 1.01 -17.37 13.95
CA LEU A 344 2.30 -17.45 14.64
C LEU A 344 2.38 -16.37 15.71
N THR A 345 2.42 -16.75 16.98
CA THR A 345 2.73 -15.82 18.06
C THR A 345 4.18 -16.03 18.47
N TYR A 346 5.04 -15.02 18.30
CA TYR A 346 6.44 -15.09 18.73
C TYR A 346 6.70 -14.04 19.81
N ARG A 347 7.44 -14.41 20.86
CA ARG A 347 7.77 -13.49 21.95
C ARG A 347 9.23 -13.62 22.30
N GLU A 348 9.86 -12.47 22.48
CA GLU A 348 11.26 -12.38 22.84
C GLU A 348 11.45 -11.22 23.81
N GLY A 349 12.12 -11.46 24.94
CA GLY A 349 12.35 -10.42 25.94
C GLY A 349 13.34 -10.80 27.02
N ARG A 350 13.68 -9.83 27.88
CA ARG A 350 14.54 -10.02 29.05
C ARG A 350 13.79 -9.64 30.33
N ARG A 351 13.91 -10.47 31.37
CA ARG A 351 13.31 -10.24 32.68
C ARG A 351 14.34 -10.45 33.78
N ASP A 352 14.40 -9.48 34.70
CA ASP A 352 15.28 -9.54 35.86
C ASP A 352 14.48 -9.88 37.12
N PHE A 353 15.06 -10.68 38.01
CA PHE A 353 14.45 -11.13 39.27
C PHE A 353 15.34 -10.78 40.46
N ALA A 354 14.74 -10.64 41.64
CA ALA A 354 15.51 -10.36 42.85
C ALA A 354 16.23 -11.60 43.37
N THR A 355 15.62 -12.78 43.24
CA THR A 355 16.17 -14.07 43.69
C THR A 355 15.89 -15.20 42.71
N THR A 356 16.65 -16.29 42.83
CA THR A 356 16.48 -17.50 42.02
C THR A 356 15.13 -18.18 42.29
N GLU A 357 14.64 -18.16 43.52
CA GLU A 357 13.34 -18.72 43.88
C GLU A 357 12.19 -18.01 43.18
N GLU A 358 12.28 -16.68 43.05
CA GLU A 358 11.30 -15.86 42.34
C GLU A 358 11.30 -16.18 40.84
N LEU A 359 12.48 -16.29 40.24
CA LEU A 359 12.66 -16.71 38.85
C LEU A 359 12.01 -18.08 38.61
N LEU A 360 12.33 -19.07 39.45
CA LEU A 360 11.78 -20.43 39.31
C LEU A 360 10.27 -20.48 39.56
N ALA A 361 9.75 -19.68 40.50
CA ALA A 361 8.32 -19.55 40.72
C ALA A 361 7.62 -18.94 39.51
N TRP A 362 8.22 -17.91 38.89
CA TRP A 362 7.70 -17.29 37.68
C TRP A 362 7.63 -18.28 36.53
N VAL A 363 8.72 -19.01 36.24
CA VAL A 363 8.77 -20.04 35.18
C VAL A 363 7.67 -21.08 35.39
N LYS A 364 7.50 -21.59 36.61
CA LYS A 364 6.47 -22.60 36.95
C LYS A 364 5.05 -22.06 36.88
N SER A 365 4.85 -20.76 37.07
CA SER A 365 3.53 -20.12 37.09
C SER A 365 2.95 -19.80 35.71
N ARG A 366 3.73 -19.95 34.63
CA ARG A 366 3.32 -19.54 33.27
C ARG A 366 2.19 -20.44 32.75
N PRO A 367 0.99 -19.88 32.48
CA PRO A 367 -0.10 -20.64 31.88
C PRO A 367 0.12 -20.80 30.36
N GLY A 368 -0.23 -21.97 29.82
CA GLY A 368 -0.17 -22.29 28.40
C GLY A 368 1.16 -22.96 28.00
N VAL A 369 2.25 -22.21 28.02
CA VAL A 369 3.57 -22.70 27.57
C VAL A 369 4.41 -23.16 28.75
N ARG A 370 4.84 -24.43 28.74
CA ARG A 370 5.69 -25.00 29.79
C ARG A 370 7.15 -24.65 29.50
N LEU A 371 7.52 -23.42 29.80
CA LEU A 371 8.88 -22.91 29.59
C LEU A 371 9.93 -23.88 30.13
N ARG A 372 10.78 -24.37 29.23
CA ARG A 372 12.04 -25.01 29.56
C ARG A 372 13.08 -23.93 29.76
N TYR A 373 14.09 -24.18 30.58
CA TYR A 373 15.14 -23.20 30.83
C TYR A 373 16.50 -23.87 30.98
N THR A 374 17.55 -23.16 30.61
CA THR A 374 18.94 -23.58 30.81
C THR A 374 19.48 -23.11 32.16
N SER A 375 20.61 -23.67 32.59
CA SER A 375 21.32 -23.22 33.80
C SER A 375 21.71 -21.74 33.72
N GLU A 376 21.97 -21.24 32.51
CA GLU A 376 22.33 -19.85 32.18
C GLU A 376 21.12 -18.87 32.14
N GLY A 377 19.92 -19.35 32.47
CA GLY A 377 18.71 -18.51 32.52
C GLY A 377 18.07 -18.22 31.16
N LEU A 378 18.45 -18.91 30.09
CA LEU A 378 17.71 -18.86 28.84
C LEU A 378 16.47 -19.74 28.97
N ALA A 379 15.28 -19.15 28.90
CA ALA A 379 14.02 -19.87 28.97
C ALA A 379 13.26 -19.78 27.64
N CYS A 380 12.94 -20.93 27.05
CA CYS A 380 12.14 -20.97 25.84
C CYS A 380 11.30 -22.24 25.76
N ASP A 381 10.16 -22.15 25.11
CA ASP A 381 9.36 -23.30 24.70
C ASP A 381 8.40 -22.86 23.60
N TRP A 382 7.75 -23.82 22.97
CA TRP A 382 6.75 -23.55 21.96
C TRP A 382 5.58 -24.54 22.07
N GLU A 383 4.38 -24.05 21.78
CA GLU A 383 3.18 -24.86 21.72
C GLU A 383 2.56 -24.77 20.33
N SER A 384 2.08 -25.90 19.84
CA SER A 384 1.27 -25.99 18.63
C SER A 384 -0.15 -26.31 19.02
N SER A 385 -1.12 -25.67 18.38
CA SER A 385 -2.51 -26.12 18.43
C SER A 385 -2.62 -27.57 17.97
N THR A 386 -3.67 -28.25 18.41
CA THR A 386 -3.92 -29.67 18.09
C THR A 386 -4.09 -29.93 16.59
N ASP A 387 -4.58 -28.94 15.84
CA ASP A 387 -4.70 -28.97 14.38
C ASP A 387 -3.39 -28.61 13.64
N GLY A 388 -2.36 -28.17 14.37
CA GLY A 388 -1.08 -27.76 13.80
C GLY A 388 -1.13 -26.47 12.99
N ARG A 389 -2.21 -25.68 13.08
CA ARG A 389 -2.39 -24.44 12.33
C ARG A 389 -1.90 -23.21 13.07
N SER A 390 -1.70 -23.30 14.39
CA SER A 390 -1.24 -22.20 15.22
C SER A 390 -0.02 -22.60 16.02
N VAL A 391 1.00 -21.75 16.04
CA VAL A 391 2.22 -21.96 16.84
C VAL A 391 2.48 -20.74 17.71
N ALA A 392 2.73 -20.96 18.99
CA ALA A 392 3.18 -19.95 19.94
C ALA A 392 4.60 -20.28 20.38
N VAL A 393 5.51 -19.31 20.30
CA VAL A 393 6.91 -19.44 20.68
C VAL A 393 7.24 -18.33 21.66
N GLU A 394 7.85 -18.70 22.78
CA GLU A 394 8.37 -17.76 23.75
C GLU A 394 9.87 -17.97 23.97
N VAL A 395 10.61 -16.88 23.99
CA VAL A 395 12.06 -16.84 24.22
C VAL A 395 12.35 -15.73 25.23
N TRP A 396 13.00 -16.08 26.33
CA TRP A 396 13.28 -15.16 27.43
C TRP A 396 14.72 -15.31 27.89
N GLN A 397 15.40 -14.19 28.08
CA GLN A 397 16.61 -14.15 28.89
C GLN A 397 16.21 -13.77 30.32
N LEU A 398 16.40 -14.70 31.26
CA LEU A 398 16.13 -14.47 32.67
C LEU A 398 17.44 -14.12 33.38
N THR A 399 17.42 -13.07 34.20
CA THR A 399 18.56 -12.67 35.02
C THR A 399 18.16 -12.53 36.48
N VAL A 400 19.12 -12.71 37.39
CA VAL A 400 18.96 -12.46 38.82
C VAL A 400 19.90 -11.33 39.20
N GLN A 401 19.35 -10.22 39.68
CA GLN A 401 20.10 -9.00 40.02
C GLN A 401 21.01 -8.51 38.87
N GLY A 402 20.48 -8.56 37.65
CA GLY A 402 21.14 -8.12 36.42
C GLY A 402 22.15 -9.10 35.82
N ARG A 403 22.39 -10.26 36.45
CA ARG A 403 23.36 -11.27 35.98
C ARG A 403 22.67 -12.56 35.54
N GLU A 404 23.27 -13.23 34.56
CA GLU A 404 22.85 -14.57 34.16
C GLU A 404 23.14 -15.53 35.32
N PRO A 405 22.17 -16.37 35.73
CA PRO A 405 22.42 -17.36 36.76
C PRO A 405 23.43 -18.40 36.25
N GLU A 406 24.25 -18.94 37.15
CA GLU A 406 25.25 -19.98 36.78
C GLU A 406 24.69 -21.40 36.98
N ASP A 407 23.73 -21.55 37.89
CA ASP A 407 23.10 -22.83 38.22
C ASP A 407 21.63 -22.60 38.59
N LEU A 408 20.74 -23.10 37.75
CA LEU A 408 19.31 -23.15 38.01
C LEU A 408 18.90 -24.61 38.20
N SER A 409 18.48 -24.96 39.42
CA SER A 409 18.06 -26.32 39.73
C SER A 409 16.93 -26.77 38.80
N GLY A 410 17.12 -27.93 38.16
CA GLY A 410 16.16 -28.52 37.24
C GLY A 410 16.15 -27.93 35.83
N ALA A 411 17.26 -27.32 35.40
CA ALA A 411 17.45 -26.88 34.03
C ALA A 411 17.36 -28.05 33.02
N ASP A 412 16.80 -27.74 31.86
CA ASP A 412 16.60 -28.65 30.72
C ASP A 412 17.66 -28.39 29.62
N ASP A 413 18.94 -28.34 30.00
CA ASP A 413 20.04 -27.93 29.09
C ASP A 413 20.14 -28.79 27.82
N ALA A 414 19.67 -30.04 27.85
CA ALA A 414 19.67 -30.93 26.69
C ALA A 414 18.61 -30.58 25.62
N ASP A 415 17.60 -29.80 25.99
CA ASP A 415 16.46 -29.47 25.13
C ASP A 415 16.59 -28.10 24.47
N ILE A 416 17.50 -27.26 24.96
CA ILE A 416 17.72 -25.90 24.47
C ILE A 416 19.20 -25.75 24.10
N ASP A 417 19.48 -25.57 22.82
CA ASP A 417 20.85 -25.34 22.33
C ASP A 417 20.96 -24.02 21.57
N MET A 418 21.99 -23.24 21.89
CA MET A 418 22.36 -22.04 21.13
C MET A 418 23.48 -22.37 20.14
N LEU A 419 23.11 -22.69 18.89
CA LEU A 419 24.07 -23.05 17.84
C LEU A 419 24.75 -21.79 17.25
N ARG A 420 26.01 -21.93 16.84
CA ARG A 420 26.79 -20.92 16.09
C ARG A 420 26.63 -21.05 14.59
#